data_AF-A0A975B9E8-F1
#
_entry.id   AF-A0A975B9E8-F1
#
_cell.length_a   1.000
_cell.length_b   1.000
_cell.length_c   1.000
_cell.angle_alpha   90.00
_cell.angle_beta   90.00
_cell.angle_gamma   90.00
#
_symmetry.space_group_name_H-M   'P 1'
#
loop_
_entity.id
_entity.type
_entity.pdbx_description
1 polymer ?
#
loop_
_entity_poly.entity_id
_entity_poly.type
_entity_poly.pdbx_seq_one_letter_code
_entity_poly.pdbx_strand_id
1 'polypeptide(L)'
;MQEQPDLQNDKKEPVLHSEYLAHLRKYISHFNETSEFRSTLENYQKEINILSSLNFDPVIQILEETYSPKNRGKKRREPVCMLRSLFLMTLIREKSITKWVGKTRSFGYFFGILAGFNFNDTPGVGTYYDFFNRLIDSPFSPYTRGQTRRSQHNAKEFERNLGSESDAKKEDRNPNHTKSEKLANELLADASKPREPGFNTILEDMLFLLAIKPSIETGMITELDNIVVTGDGSIMQTASSRYGKTTCECRKKGDYKCGHSRIYSSRTAQICYDHHHNSFVFGDRYYHLIITQNGHDFPIHAHCRAVMKATIHCL
;
A
#
# COMPACT_ATOMS: atom_id res chain seq x y z
N MET A 1 44.47 -22.83 3.35
CA MET A 1 43.26 -22.32 4.03
C MET A 1 43.27 -20.81 3.81
N GLN A 2 42.66 -20.36 2.71
CA GLN A 2 42.64 -18.93 2.38
C GLN A 2 41.43 -18.29 3.06
N GLU A 3 41.71 -17.34 3.95
CA GLU A 3 40.70 -16.50 4.59
C GLU A 3 39.90 -15.75 3.52
N GLN A 4 38.58 -15.92 3.54
CA GLN A 4 37.68 -15.07 2.76
C GLN A 4 37.70 -13.67 3.36
N PRO A 5 37.86 -12.60 2.56
CA PRO A 5 37.84 -11.25 3.08
C PRO A 5 36.45 -10.93 3.61
N ASP A 6 36.43 -10.38 4.82
CA ASP A 6 35.26 -9.89 5.52
C ASP A 6 34.56 -8.81 4.65
N LEU A 7 33.48 -9.21 3.98
CA LEU A 7 32.61 -8.31 3.24
C LEU A 7 31.88 -7.44 4.26
N GLN A 8 32.53 -6.34 4.65
CA GLN A 8 31.93 -5.30 5.48
C GLN A 8 30.54 -4.96 4.92
N ASN A 9 29.54 -5.09 5.80
CA ASN A 9 28.15 -4.75 5.53
C ASN A 9 28.05 -3.25 5.22
N ASP A 10 28.12 -2.91 3.94
CA ASP A 10 27.95 -1.55 3.43
C ASP A 10 26.45 -1.14 3.46
N LYS A 11 25.75 -1.43 4.57
CA LYS A 11 24.37 -1.00 4.77
C LYS A 11 24.39 0.52 4.86
N LYS A 12 23.96 1.19 3.79
CA LYS A 12 23.73 2.63 3.82
C LYS A 12 22.73 2.91 4.95
N GLU A 13 23.13 3.78 5.87
CA GLU A 13 22.27 4.27 6.94
C GLU A 13 20.99 4.89 6.35
N PRO A 14 19.84 4.70 7.02
CA PRO A 14 18.58 5.28 6.58
C PRO A 14 18.67 6.80 6.63
N VAL A 15 18.00 7.47 5.67
CA VAL A 15 17.99 8.93 5.63
C VAL A 15 17.03 9.44 6.70
N LEU A 16 17.59 10.10 7.72
CA LEU A 16 16.80 10.67 8.80
C LEU A 16 16.06 11.94 8.32
N HIS A 17 15.00 12.31 9.04
CA HIS A 17 14.22 13.49 8.72
C HIS A 17 15.07 14.78 8.76
N SER A 18 16.02 14.88 9.69
CA SER A 18 16.97 16.00 9.76
C SER A 18 17.83 16.13 8.48
N GLU A 19 18.28 15.01 7.92
CA GLU A 19 19.03 14.96 6.68
C GLU A 19 18.15 15.28 5.47
N TYR A 20 16.90 14.84 5.48
CA TYR A 20 15.90 15.23 4.48
C TYR A 20 15.66 16.75 4.49
N LEU A 21 15.53 17.38 5.66
CA LEU A 21 15.41 18.84 5.75
C LEU A 21 16.67 19.56 5.27
N ALA A 22 17.87 19.02 5.55
CA ALA A 22 19.12 19.54 5.00
C ALA A 22 19.16 19.41 3.46
N HIS A 23 18.69 18.29 2.92
CA HIS A 23 18.55 18.06 1.49
C HIS A 23 17.63 19.10 0.84
N LEU A 24 16.44 19.34 1.40
CA LEU A 24 15.52 20.35 0.90
C LEU A 24 16.16 21.74 0.89
N ARG A 25 16.76 22.15 2.02
CA ARG A 25 17.43 23.46 2.12
C ARG A 25 18.50 23.64 1.05
N LYS A 26 19.37 22.64 0.87
CA LYS A 26 20.45 22.65 -0.12
C LYS A 26 19.93 22.87 -1.55
N TYR A 27 18.92 22.13 -1.96
CA TYR A 27 18.43 22.19 -3.33
C TYR A 27 17.52 23.40 -3.57
N ILE A 28 16.68 23.77 -2.59
CA ILE A 28 15.87 24.99 -2.66
C ILE A 28 16.78 26.21 -2.79
N SER A 29 17.88 26.30 -2.01
CA SER A 29 18.82 27.41 -2.14
C SER A 29 19.54 27.42 -3.49
N HIS A 30 19.91 26.24 -4.00
CA HIS A 30 20.64 26.11 -5.27
C HIS A 30 19.80 26.55 -6.48
N PHE A 31 18.51 26.22 -6.50
CA PHE A 31 17.60 26.56 -7.61
C PHE A 31 16.79 27.84 -7.35
N ASN A 32 17.01 28.53 -6.23
CA ASN A 32 16.25 29.72 -5.89
C ASN A 32 16.35 30.80 -6.98
N GLU A 33 17.48 30.95 -7.66
CA GLU A 33 17.65 32.01 -8.67
C GLU A 33 16.83 31.79 -9.95
N THR A 34 16.31 30.58 -10.18
CA THR A 34 15.50 30.24 -11.35
C THR A 34 14.04 30.68 -11.15
N SER A 35 13.55 31.58 -12.01
CA SER A 35 12.19 32.14 -11.93
C SER A 35 11.11 31.05 -11.94
N GLU A 36 11.26 30.05 -12.80
CA GLU A 36 10.36 28.91 -12.93
C GLU A 36 10.32 28.06 -11.66
N PHE A 37 11.47 27.89 -10.99
CA PHE A 37 11.57 27.14 -9.74
C PHE A 37 10.91 27.90 -8.59
N ARG A 38 11.09 29.22 -8.49
CA ARG A 38 10.41 30.07 -7.50
C ARG A 38 8.90 30.00 -7.61
N SER A 39 8.37 30.18 -8.82
CA SER A 39 6.93 30.07 -9.06
C SER A 39 6.41 28.68 -8.66
N THR A 40 7.20 27.63 -8.91
CA THR A 40 6.84 26.27 -8.49
C THR A 40 6.82 26.13 -6.95
N LEU A 41 7.82 26.68 -6.24
CA LEU A 41 7.82 26.68 -4.77
C LEU A 41 6.57 27.35 -4.18
N GLU A 42 6.17 28.49 -4.75
CA GLU A 42 4.97 29.23 -4.33
C GLU A 42 3.70 28.40 -4.58
N ASN A 43 3.59 27.77 -5.76
CA ASN A 43 2.44 26.95 -6.13
C ASN A 43 2.28 25.69 -5.26
N TYR A 44 3.37 25.14 -4.72
CA TYR A 44 3.37 23.89 -3.94
C TYR A 44 3.76 24.10 -2.46
N GLN A 45 3.56 25.31 -1.93
CA GLN A 45 3.93 25.65 -0.55
C GLN A 45 3.24 24.72 0.47
N LYS A 46 2.00 24.33 0.20
CA LYS A 46 1.25 23.41 1.05
C LYS A 46 1.93 22.04 1.14
N GLU A 47 2.29 21.45 0.01
CA GLU A 47 2.94 20.15 -0.08
C GLU A 47 4.33 20.18 0.57
N ILE A 48 5.08 21.26 0.36
CA ILE A 48 6.38 21.50 1.00
C ILE A 48 6.22 21.50 2.52
N ASN A 49 5.25 22.27 3.05
CA ASN A 49 5.02 22.37 4.48
C ASN A 49 4.61 21.02 5.10
N ILE A 50 3.70 20.30 4.45
CA ILE A 50 3.26 18.97 4.89
C ILE A 50 4.46 18.01 4.94
N LEU A 51 5.23 17.90 3.85
CA LEU A 51 6.36 16.98 3.79
C LEU A 51 7.50 17.36 4.74
N SER A 52 7.74 18.65 4.94
CA SER A 52 8.76 19.14 5.87
C SER A 52 8.36 18.94 7.33
N SER A 53 7.06 18.84 7.63
CA SER A 53 6.57 18.59 8.99
C SER A 53 6.40 17.09 9.28
N LEU A 54 6.19 16.28 8.25
CA LEU A 54 5.93 14.85 8.40
C LEU A 54 7.23 14.06 8.60
N ASN A 55 7.43 13.59 9.83
CA ASN A 55 8.57 12.75 10.18
C ASN A 55 8.31 11.27 9.86
N PHE A 56 9.08 10.71 8.92
CA PHE A 56 9.00 9.29 8.56
C PHE A 56 9.99 8.40 9.33
N ASP A 57 10.82 8.96 10.20
CA ASP A 57 11.80 8.20 10.98
C ASP A 57 11.19 7.03 11.77
N PRO A 58 9.98 7.16 12.37
CA PRO A 58 9.36 6.06 13.11
C PRO A 58 9.13 4.79 12.28
N VAL A 59 8.97 4.90 10.95
CA VAL A 59 8.69 3.74 10.08
C VAL A 59 9.93 3.19 9.38
N ILE A 60 11.11 3.75 9.63
CA ILE A 60 12.38 3.29 9.05
C ILE A 60 12.56 1.79 9.28
N GLN A 61 12.41 1.33 10.52
CA GLN A 61 12.64 -0.08 10.87
C GLN A 61 11.69 -1.02 10.10
N ILE A 62 10.40 -0.68 10.08
CA ILE A 62 9.37 -1.47 9.37
C ILE A 62 9.71 -1.56 7.88
N LEU A 63 10.11 -0.42 7.28
CA LEU A 63 10.47 -0.40 5.87
C LEU A 63 11.75 -1.19 5.60
N GLU A 64 12.76 -1.10 6.47
CA GLU A 64 14.02 -1.82 6.34
C GLU A 64 13.83 -3.35 6.40
N GLU A 65 12.91 -3.83 7.23
CA GLU A 65 12.55 -5.26 7.33
C GLU A 65 11.91 -5.83 6.05
N THR A 66 11.40 -4.97 5.16
CA THR A 66 10.88 -5.39 3.85
C THR A 66 12.00 -5.64 2.82
N TYR A 67 13.25 -5.28 3.15
CA TYR A 67 14.41 -5.42 2.28
C TYR A 67 15.37 -6.52 2.75
N SER A 68 16.18 -7.01 1.81
CA SER A 68 17.29 -7.91 2.14
C SER A 68 18.27 -7.22 3.10
N PRO A 69 18.66 -7.86 4.21
CA PRO A 69 19.70 -7.35 5.09
C PRO A 69 21.07 -7.25 4.40
N LYS A 70 21.31 -8.08 3.38
CA LYS A 70 22.55 -8.06 2.59
C LYS A 70 22.32 -7.26 1.32
N ASN A 71 23.22 -6.34 1.00
CA ASN A 71 23.27 -5.71 -0.31
C ASN A 71 23.66 -6.77 -1.34
N ARG A 72 22.71 -7.20 -2.17
CA ARG A 72 22.97 -8.11 -3.29
C ARG A 72 22.70 -7.36 -4.59
N GLY A 73 23.75 -7.10 -5.36
CA GLY A 73 23.64 -6.46 -6.68
C GLY A 73 23.42 -4.94 -6.62
N LYS A 74 22.53 -4.42 -7.46
CA LYS A 74 22.29 -2.97 -7.61
C LYS A 74 21.84 -2.36 -6.29
N LYS A 75 22.42 -1.19 -5.96
CA LYS A 75 22.11 -0.42 -4.75
C LYS A 75 20.60 -0.25 -4.61
N ARG A 76 20.05 -0.68 -3.47
CA ARG A 76 18.61 -0.51 -3.17
C ARG A 76 18.27 0.98 -3.08
N ARG A 77 17.08 1.35 -3.55
CA ARG A 77 16.54 2.69 -3.26
C ARG A 77 16.19 2.78 -1.78
N GLU A 78 16.47 3.93 -1.22
CA GLU A 78 16.17 4.24 0.17
C GLU A 78 14.64 4.16 0.38
N PRO A 79 14.15 3.29 1.28
CA PRO A 79 12.73 3.02 1.42
C PRO A 79 11.89 4.23 1.83
N VAL A 80 12.42 5.10 2.70
CA VAL A 80 11.70 6.28 3.19
C VAL A 80 11.46 7.29 2.06
N CYS A 81 12.43 7.53 1.18
CA CYS A 81 12.28 8.37 0.00
C CYS A 81 11.26 7.79 -0.98
N MET A 82 11.20 6.45 -1.12
CA MET A 82 10.14 5.82 -1.93
C MET A 82 8.75 6.06 -1.33
N LEU A 83 8.60 5.88 -0.01
CA LEU A 83 7.35 6.14 0.71
C LEU A 83 6.95 7.62 0.60
N ARG A 84 7.90 8.54 0.86
CA ARG A 84 7.69 9.99 0.75
C ARG A 84 7.29 10.39 -0.67
N SER A 85 7.88 9.77 -1.69
CA SER A 85 7.51 10.04 -3.07
C SER A 85 6.08 9.61 -3.39
N LEU A 86 5.64 8.47 -2.87
CA LEU A 86 4.25 8.03 -3.02
C LEU A 86 3.27 8.92 -2.25
N PHE A 87 3.65 9.35 -1.05
CA PHE A 87 2.86 10.31 -0.28
C PHE A 87 2.69 11.62 -1.05
N LEU A 88 3.79 12.16 -1.59
CA LEU A 88 3.76 13.34 -2.45
C LEU A 88 2.90 13.13 -3.70
N MET A 89 3.03 11.98 -4.36
CA MET A 89 2.20 11.60 -5.51
C MET A 89 0.71 11.68 -5.18
N THR A 90 0.31 11.21 -3.98
CA THR A 90 -1.06 11.32 -3.47
C THR A 90 -1.47 12.76 -3.18
N LEU A 91 -0.60 13.56 -2.54
CA LEU A 91 -0.88 14.98 -2.25
C LEU A 91 -1.19 15.77 -3.52
N ILE A 92 -0.44 15.54 -4.59
CA ILE A 92 -0.66 16.21 -5.89
C ILE A 92 -1.74 15.54 -6.75
N ARG A 93 -2.41 14.51 -6.23
CA ARG A 93 -3.49 13.74 -6.89
C ARG A 93 -3.06 13.09 -8.22
N GLU A 94 -1.80 12.69 -8.33
CA GLU A 94 -1.34 11.88 -9.47
C GLU A 94 -1.65 10.40 -9.21
N LYS A 95 -2.32 9.76 -10.16
CA LYS A 95 -2.82 8.39 -10.01
C LYS A 95 -1.95 7.38 -10.77
N SER A 96 -1.20 7.81 -11.79
CA SER A 96 -0.39 6.89 -12.58
C SER A 96 1.08 6.93 -12.18
N ILE A 97 1.64 5.78 -11.79
CA ILE A 97 3.08 5.63 -11.53
C ILE A 97 3.91 6.04 -12.74
N THR A 98 3.48 5.69 -13.95
CA THR A 98 4.17 6.07 -15.18
C THR A 98 4.20 7.59 -15.37
N LYS A 99 3.06 8.27 -15.18
CA LYS A 99 2.99 9.73 -15.24
C LYS A 99 3.79 10.38 -14.12
N TRP A 100 3.75 9.81 -12.91
CA TRP A 100 4.53 10.27 -11.77
C TRP A 100 6.03 10.21 -12.02
N VAL A 101 6.53 9.08 -12.54
CA VAL A 101 7.93 8.94 -12.95
C VAL A 101 8.29 9.99 -14.02
N GLY A 102 7.39 10.25 -14.99
CA GLY A 102 7.54 11.36 -15.92
C GLY A 102 7.69 12.71 -15.21
N LYS A 103 6.75 13.06 -14.32
CA LYS A 103 6.76 14.32 -13.55
C LYS A 103 8.02 14.50 -12.70
N THR A 104 8.48 13.46 -12.01
CA THR A 104 9.71 13.53 -11.19
C THR A 104 10.99 13.69 -12.01
N ARG A 105 10.98 13.30 -13.29
CA ARG A 105 12.10 13.47 -14.25
C ARG A 105 11.99 14.76 -15.06
N SER A 106 10.80 15.34 -15.12
CA SER A 106 10.51 16.61 -15.78
C SER A 106 10.47 17.75 -14.75
N PHE A 107 10.17 18.99 -15.18
CA PHE A 107 10.00 20.14 -14.29
C PHE A 107 11.20 20.41 -13.36
N GLY A 108 12.41 20.50 -13.93
CA GLY A 108 13.63 20.85 -13.18
C GLY A 108 13.96 19.91 -12.01
N TYR A 109 13.40 18.70 -12.00
CA TYR A 109 13.51 17.71 -10.91
C TYR A 109 12.88 18.14 -9.58
N PHE A 110 12.01 19.16 -9.58
CA PHE A 110 11.38 19.70 -8.38
C PHE A 110 10.72 18.62 -7.51
N PHE A 111 9.82 17.82 -8.09
CA PHE A 111 9.15 16.73 -7.36
C PHE A 111 10.10 15.62 -6.92
N GLY A 112 11.20 15.41 -7.66
CA GLY A 112 12.24 14.47 -7.28
C GLY A 112 12.96 14.93 -6.01
N ILE A 113 13.36 16.19 -5.97
CA ILE A 113 13.98 16.85 -4.81
C ILE A 113 13.03 16.82 -3.62
N LEU A 114 11.75 17.15 -3.84
CA LEU A 114 10.76 17.19 -2.76
C LEU A 114 10.51 15.80 -2.14
N ALA A 115 10.62 14.74 -2.94
CA ALA A 115 10.60 13.37 -2.44
C ALA A 115 11.90 12.91 -1.73
N GLY A 116 12.98 13.70 -1.80
CA GLY A 116 14.29 13.40 -1.22
C GLY A 116 15.24 12.66 -2.16
N PHE A 117 15.01 12.69 -3.48
CA PHE A 117 15.92 12.11 -4.47
C PHE A 117 16.99 13.12 -4.90
N ASN A 118 18.19 12.62 -5.22
CA ASN A 118 19.24 13.47 -5.79
C ASN A 118 18.86 13.95 -7.19
N PHE A 119 19.42 15.10 -7.56
CA PHE A 119 19.33 15.65 -8.91
C PHE A 119 19.77 14.61 -9.95
N ASN A 120 18.98 14.42 -11.02
CA ASN A 120 19.14 13.39 -12.06
C ASN A 120 19.06 11.92 -11.61
N ASP A 121 18.75 11.62 -10.35
CA ASP A 121 18.69 10.25 -9.83
C ASP A 121 17.32 9.89 -9.25
N THR A 122 16.30 9.91 -10.09
CA THR A 122 14.93 9.54 -9.71
C THR A 122 14.59 8.07 -10.04
N PRO A 123 13.70 7.44 -9.26
CA PRO A 123 13.31 6.05 -9.52
C PRO A 123 12.61 5.87 -10.88
N GLY A 124 12.71 4.64 -11.43
CA GLY A 124 11.91 4.24 -12.59
C GLY A 124 10.62 3.54 -12.19
N VAL A 125 9.74 3.31 -13.17
CA VAL A 125 8.44 2.64 -12.97
C VAL A 125 8.62 1.29 -12.28
N GLY A 126 9.54 0.44 -12.77
CA GLY A 126 9.84 -0.87 -12.16
C GLY A 126 10.28 -0.77 -10.70
N THR A 127 10.96 0.31 -10.31
CA THR A 127 11.44 0.50 -8.94
C THR A 127 10.29 0.75 -7.95
N TYR A 128 9.23 1.44 -8.37
CA TYR A 128 8.01 1.60 -7.56
C TYR A 128 7.27 0.27 -7.41
N TYR A 129 7.15 -0.51 -8.49
CA TYR A 129 6.53 -1.83 -8.40
C TYR A 129 7.35 -2.82 -7.54
N ASP A 130 8.68 -2.75 -7.60
CA ASP A 130 9.54 -3.49 -6.69
C ASP A 130 9.30 -3.08 -5.23
N PHE A 131 9.11 -1.78 -4.95
CA PHE A 131 8.78 -1.29 -3.61
C PHE A 131 7.42 -1.83 -3.14
N PHE A 132 6.38 -1.77 -3.97
CA PHE A 132 5.07 -2.36 -3.66
C PHE A 132 5.15 -3.86 -3.39
N ASN A 133 5.90 -4.60 -4.20
CA ASN A 133 6.08 -6.03 -4.02
C ASN A 133 6.78 -6.35 -2.70
N ARG A 134 7.78 -5.56 -2.29
CA ARG A 134 8.45 -5.72 -0.98
C ARG A 134 7.49 -5.50 0.18
N LEU A 135 6.62 -4.49 0.10
CA LEU A 135 5.57 -4.26 1.12
C LEU A 135 4.58 -5.43 1.19
N ILE A 136 4.17 -5.98 0.04
CA ILE A 136 3.25 -7.14 -0.02
C ILE A 136 3.90 -8.41 0.55
N ASP A 137 5.15 -8.65 0.17
CA ASP A 137 5.89 -9.88 0.48
C ASP A 137 6.58 -9.84 1.85
N SER A 138 6.34 -8.79 2.64
CA SER A 138 6.99 -8.57 3.93
C SER A 138 6.52 -9.54 5.02
N PRO A 139 7.39 -9.91 6.00
CA PRO A 139 8.80 -9.53 6.14
C PRO A 139 9.67 -10.12 5.03
N PHE A 140 10.84 -9.51 4.78
CA PHE A 140 11.76 -10.04 3.80
C PHE A 140 12.11 -11.50 4.12
N SER A 141 11.85 -12.37 3.16
CA SER A 141 12.28 -13.76 3.19
C SER A 141 13.20 -14.06 2.00
N PRO A 142 14.37 -14.69 2.20
CA PRO A 142 15.22 -15.11 1.11
C PRO A 142 14.44 -16.08 0.21
N TYR A 143 14.56 -15.89 -1.10
CA TYR A 143 13.95 -16.82 -2.04
C TYR A 143 14.57 -18.21 -1.87
N THR A 144 13.76 -19.18 -1.45
CA THR A 144 14.12 -20.59 -1.47
C THR A 144 13.41 -21.28 -2.63
N ARG A 145 14.08 -22.24 -3.26
CA ARG A 145 13.53 -22.99 -4.40
C ARG A 145 12.23 -23.68 -3.96
N GLY A 146 11.12 -23.36 -4.63
CA GLY A 146 9.79 -23.89 -4.31
C GLY A 146 8.87 -22.91 -3.58
N GLN A 147 9.40 -21.83 -2.97
CA GLN A 147 8.58 -20.79 -2.39
C GLN A 147 8.13 -19.77 -3.44
N THR A 148 6.82 -19.60 -3.59
CA THR A 148 6.23 -18.52 -4.39
C THR A 148 5.96 -17.33 -3.48
N ARG A 149 6.34 -16.13 -3.90
CA ARG A 149 6.07 -14.88 -3.15
C ARG A 149 4.58 -14.48 -3.23
N ARG A 150 4.05 -13.79 -2.23
CA ARG A 150 2.63 -13.33 -2.20
C ARG A 150 2.30 -12.45 -3.42
N SER A 151 3.19 -11.54 -3.78
CA SER A 151 3.11 -10.72 -5.00
C SER A 151 3.04 -11.55 -6.28
N GLN A 152 3.76 -12.68 -6.34
CA GLN A 152 3.71 -13.61 -7.46
C GLN A 152 2.43 -14.45 -7.47
N HIS A 153 1.90 -14.82 -6.31
CA HIS A 153 0.57 -15.43 -6.23
C HIS A 153 -0.45 -14.50 -6.85
N ASN A 154 -0.46 -13.24 -6.42
CA ASN A 154 -1.31 -12.18 -6.98
C ASN A 154 -1.11 -11.99 -8.50
N ALA A 155 0.05 -12.38 -9.03
CA ALA A 155 0.34 -12.33 -10.46
C ALA A 155 -0.16 -13.54 -11.27
N LYS A 156 -0.59 -14.63 -10.63
CA LYS A 156 -1.03 -15.86 -11.31
C LYS A 156 -2.51 -15.84 -11.66
N GLU A 157 -2.85 -16.81 -12.50
CA GLU A 157 -4.21 -17.19 -12.84
C GLU A 157 -4.75 -18.19 -11.79
N PHE A 158 -5.99 -17.99 -11.36
CA PHE A 158 -6.63 -18.74 -10.28
C PHE A 158 -7.87 -19.46 -10.79
N GLU A 159 -7.89 -20.78 -10.66
CA GLU A 159 -9.10 -21.56 -10.90
C GLU A 159 -10.07 -21.37 -9.73
N ARG A 160 -11.26 -20.86 -10.02
CA ARG A 160 -12.27 -20.50 -9.01
C ARG A 160 -13.67 -20.82 -9.50
N ASN A 161 -14.55 -21.13 -8.56
CA ASN A 161 -15.98 -21.28 -8.80
C ASN A 161 -16.75 -20.25 -7.97
N LEU A 162 -17.05 -19.09 -8.57
CA LEU A 162 -17.73 -18.00 -7.87
C LEU A 162 -19.14 -18.37 -7.38
N GLY A 163 -19.81 -19.33 -8.03
CA GLY A 163 -21.11 -19.84 -7.58
C GLY A 163 -20.98 -20.58 -6.26
N SER A 164 -20.13 -21.61 -6.24
CA SER A 164 -19.85 -22.39 -5.03
C SER A 164 -19.28 -21.56 -3.88
N GLU A 165 -18.38 -20.59 -4.18
CA GLU A 165 -17.85 -19.65 -3.18
C GLU A 165 -18.95 -18.78 -2.54
N SER A 166 -20.00 -18.45 -3.30
CA SER A 166 -21.13 -17.65 -2.81
C SER A 166 -22.05 -18.48 -1.92
N ASP A 167 -22.27 -19.75 -2.26
CA ASP A 167 -23.16 -20.63 -1.50
C ASP A 167 -22.55 -21.02 -0.14
N ALA A 168 -21.25 -21.28 -0.07
CA ALA A 168 -20.54 -21.51 1.20
C ALA A 168 -20.71 -20.33 2.19
N LYS A 169 -20.79 -19.09 1.69
CA LYS A 169 -21.02 -17.91 2.55
C LYS A 169 -22.43 -17.83 3.14
N LYS A 170 -23.41 -18.54 2.54
CA LYS A 170 -24.80 -18.56 3.01
C LYS A 170 -25.03 -19.58 4.12
N GLU A 171 -24.28 -20.67 4.14
CA GLU A 171 -24.41 -21.75 5.13
C GLU A 171 -23.96 -21.34 6.54
N ASP A 172 -23.04 -20.38 6.64
CA ASP A 172 -22.56 -19.80 7.90
C ASP A 172 -23.54 -18.76 8.49
N ARG A 173 -24.84 -19.04 8.54
CA ARG A 173 -25.84 -18.15 9.16
C ARG A 173 -26.43 -18.82 10.39
N ASN A 174 -25.69 -18.83 11.50
CA ASN A 174 -26.24 -19.21 12.79
C ASN A 174 -27.18 -18.09 13.28
N PRO A 175 -28.49 -18.35 13.48
CA PRO A 175 -29.46 -17.32 13.88
C PRO A 175 -29.31 -16.85 15.34
N ASN A 176 -28.53 -17.55 16.17
CA ASN A 176 -28.45 -17.31 17.62
C ASN A 176 -27.28 -16.43 18.08
N HIS A 177 -26.46 -15.93 17.16
CA HIS A 177 -25.45 -14.90 17.43
C HIS A 177 -25.35 -14.00 16.22
N THR A 178 -25.27 -12.69 16.43
CA THR A 178 -24.81 -11.82 15.35
C THR A 178 -23.38 -12.25 15.00
N LYS A 179 -23.03 -12.34 13.71
CA LYS A 179 -21.66 -12.70 13.29
C LYS A 179 -20.60 -11.83 13.98
N SER A 180 -20.97 -10.61 14.33
CA SER A 180 -20.18 -9.63 15.05
C SER A 180 -19.82 -10.06 16.48
N GLU A 181 -20.74 -10.63 17.26
CA GLU A 181 -20.46 -11.07 18.64
C GLU A 181 -19.47 -12.23 18.67
N LYS A 182 -19.66 -13.23 17.80
CA LYS A 182 -18.73 -14.36 17.67
C LYS A 182 -17.35 -13.87 17.27
N LEU A 183 -17.27 -13.03 16.24
CA LEU A 183 -16.02 -12.44 15.79
C LEU A 183 -15.36 -11.61 16.91
N ALA A 184 -16.13 -10.82 17.66
CA ALA A 184 -15.62 -10.04 18.77
C ALA A 184 -15.03 -10.94 19.87
N ASN A 185 -15.73 -12.01 20.25
CA ASN A 185 -15.25 -12.97 21.23
C ASN A 185 -13.98 -13.70 20.75
N GLU A 186 -13.92 -14.09 19.48
CA GLU A 186 -12.72 -14.69 18.88
C GLU A 186 -11.53 -13.72 18.90
N LEU A 187 -11.75 -12.47 18.49
CA LEU A 187 -10.70 -11.43 18.50
C LEU A 187 -10.22 -11.12 19.92
N LEU A 188 -11.13 -11.07 20.90
CA LEU A 188 -10.79 -10.85 22.31
C LEU A 188 -10.01 -12.03 22.90
N ALA A 189 -10.41 -13.27 22.59
CA ALA A 189 -9.68 -14.47 23.01
C ALA A 189 -8.28 -14.52 22.41
N ASP A 190 -8.13 -14.00 21.19
CA ASP A 190 -6.86 -13.97 20.45
C ASP A 190 -6.08 -12.67 20.62
N ALA A 191 -6.51 -11.75 21.49
CA ALA A 191 -5.92 -10.41 21.63
C ALA A 191 -4.43 -10.43 22.04
N SER A 192 -3.98 -11.50 22.70
CA SER A 192 -2.58 -11.68 23.10
C SER A 192 -1.71 -12.35 22.02
N LYS A 193 -2.32 -12.91 20.97
CA LYS A 193 -1.59 -13.55 19.88
C LYS A 193 -0.95 -12.47 19.00
N PRO A 194 0.27 -12.72 18.49
CA PRO A 194 0.88 -11.80 17.53
C PRO A 194 0.02 -11.74 16.26
N ARG A 195 -0.17 -10.52 15.73
CA ARG A 195 -0.82 -10.33 14.43
C ARG A 195 -0.05 -11.08 13.35
N GLU A 196 -0.77 -11.67 12.40
CA GLU A 196 -0.10 -12.30 11.26
C GLU A 196 0.70 -11.25 10.47
N PRO A 197 1.98 -11.52 10.16
CA PRO A 197 2.79 -10.58 9.41
C PRO A 197 2.29 -10.48 7.96
N GLY A 198 2.10 -9.26 7.49
CA GLY A 198 1.75 -8.99 6.10
C GLY A 198 1.45 -7.54 5.79
N PHE A 199 0.93 -7.31 4.59
CA PHE A 199 0.70 -5.97 4.05
C PHE A 199 -0.22 -5.12 4.93
N ASN A 200 -1.34 -5.69 5.40
CA ASN A 200 -2.29 -4.94 6.24
C ASN A 200 -1.65 -4.55 7.58
N THR A 201 -0.95 -5.47 8.25
CA THR A 201 -0.23 -5.22 9.51
C THR A 201 0.79 -4.08 9.37
N ILE A 202 1.54 -4.07 8.27
CA ILE A 202 2.51 -3.01 7.97
C ILE A 202 1.83 -1.67 7.72
N LEU A 203 0.72 -1.67 6.97
CA LEU A 203 -0.04 -0.47 6.71
C LEU A 203 -0.62 0.11 8.01
N GLU A 204 -1.19 -0.72 8.86
CA GLU A 204 -1.68 -0.35 10.19
C GLU A 204 -0.55 0.22 11.06
N ASP A 205 0.62 -0.41 11.07
CA ASP A 205 1.75 0.07 11.87
C ASP A 205 2.27 1.42 11.37
N MET A 206 2.33 1.61 10.05
CA MET A 206 2.68 2.90 9.46
C MET A 206 1.64 3.97 9.80
N LEU A 207 0.34 3.67 9.69
CA LEU A 207 -0.73 4.60 10.06
C LEU A 207 -0.66 4.97 11.54
N PHE A 208 -0.44 3.98 12.41
CA PHE A 208 -0.31 4.22 13.84
C PHE A 208 0.89 5.11 14.15
N LEU A 209 2.07 4.81 13.61
CA LEU A 209 3.30 5.53 13.90
C LEU A 209 3.37 6.92 13.27
N LEU A 210 2.79 7.11 12.08
CA LEU A 210 2.86 8.39 11.36
C LEU A 210 1.68 9.32 11.64
N ALA A 211 0.50 8.79 11.95
CA ALA A 211 -0.71 9.58 12.15
C ALA A 211 -1.24 9.50 13.58
N ILE A 212 -1.53 8.30 14.09
CA ILE A 212 -2.26 8.16 15.36
C ILE A 212 -1.41 8.58 16.57
N LYS A 213 -0.22 7.99 16.71
CA LYS A 213 0.67 8.26 17.85
C LYS A 213 1.04 9.75 17.95
N PRO A 214 1.50 10.44 16.87
CA PRO A 214 1.74 11.88 16.93
C PRO A 214 0.48 12.70 17.25
N SER A 215 -0.69 12.26 16.78
CA SER A 215 -1.95 12.96 17.06
C SER A 215 -2.35 12.85 18.54
N ILE A 216 -2.06 11.73 19.19
CA ILE A 216 -2.22 11.58 20.65
C ILE A 216 -1.21 12.48 21.38
N GLU A 217 0.07 12.42 21.00
CA GLU A 217 1.16 13.18 21.65
C GLU A 217 0.97 14.69 21.55
N THR A 218 0.38 15.17 20.45
CA THR A 218 0.04 16.58 20.23
C THR A 218 -1.30 17.01 20.83
N GLY A 219 -2.04 16.07 21.44
CA GLY A 219 -3.34 16.35 22.05
C GLY A 219 -4.47 16.58 21.05
N MET A 220 -4.32 16.14 19.79
CA MET A 220 -5.43 16.13 18.83
C MET A 220 -6.44 15.03 19.12
N ILE A 221 -5.96 13.88 19.60
CA ILE A 221 -6.78 12.79 20.14
C ILE A 221 -6.65 12.81 21.66
N THR A 222 -7.74 13.11 22.37
CA THR A 222 -7.72 13.31 23.83
C THR A 222 -8.55 12.29 24.61
N GLU A 223 -9.62 11.75 24.02
CA GLU A 223 -10.58 10.89 24.71
C GLU A 223 -10.32 9.42 24.39
N LEU A 224 -9.23 8.87 24.94
CA LEU A 224 -8.80 7.49 24.65
C LEU A 224 -9.74 6.41 25.22
N ASP A 225 -10.48 6.73 26.29
CA ASP A 225 -11.40 5.79 26.93
C ASP A 225 -12.79 5.76 26.27
N ASN A 226 -13.13 6.79 25.48
CA ASN A 226 -14.45 6.97 24.86
C ASN A 226 -14.33 7.27 23.35
N ILE A 227 -13.63 6.40 22.64
CA ILE A 227 -13.40 6.57 21.20
C ILE A 227 -14.64 6.13 20.42
N VAL A 228 -15.20 7.05 19.62
CA VAL A 228 -16.19 6.71 18.61
C VAL A 228 -15.48 6.27 17.34
N VAL A 229 -15.59 4.97 17.03
CA VAL A 229 -15.07 4.40 15.79
C VAL A 229 -16.18 4.33 14.76
N THR A 230 -15.92 4.90 13.58
CA THR A 230 -16.78 4.74 12.42
C THR A 230 -16.04 3.97 11.34
N GLY A 231 -16.79 3.29 10.48
CA GLY A 231 -16.21 2.47 9.43
C GLY A 231 -17.03 2.52 8.16
N ASP A 232 -16.34 2.55 7.04
CA ASP A 232 -16.94 2.48 5.72
C ASP A 232 -16.13 1.54 4.81
N GLY A 233 -16.84 0.98 3.83
CA GLY A 233 -16.27 0.06 2.87
C GLY A 233 -16.57 0.48 1.44
N SER A 234 -15.52 0.53 0.63
CA SER A 234 -15.62 0.81 -0.80
C SER A 234 -15.29 -0.43 -1.63
N ILE A 235 -15.86 -0.48 -2.83
CA ILE A 235 -15.54 -1.52 -3.80
C ILE A 235 -14.44 -1.00 -4.72
N MET A 236 -13.33 -1.72 -4.76
CA MET A 236 -12.25 -1.45 -5.71
C MET A 236 -12.42 -2.36 -6.92
N GLN A 237 -12.89 -1.78 -8.02
CA GLN A 237 -13.01 -2.53 -9.27
C GLN A 237 -11.63 -3.03 -9.71
N THR A 238 -11.55 -4.32 -10.01
CA THR A 238 -10.33 -4.92 -10.56
C THR A 238 -10.28 -4.76 -12.08
N ALA A 239 -9.08 -4.79 -12.64
CA ALA A 239 -8.89 -4.93 -14.10
C ALA A 239 -9.19 -6.37 -14.61
N SER A 240 -9.78 -7.23 -13.78
CA SER A 240 -10.12 -8.60 -14.11
C SER A 240 -11.55 -8.71 -14.66
N SER A 241 -11.76 -9.65 -15.57
CA SER A 241 -13.11 -9.94 -16.09
C SER A 241 -13.92 -10.77 -15.10
N ARG A 242 -15.17 -10.37 -14.85
CA ARG A 242 -16.16 -11.13 -14.05
C ARG A 242 -16.47 -12.52 -14.62
N TYR A 243 -16.25 -12.72 -15.92
CA TYR A 243 -16.60 -13.95 -16.61
C TYR A 243 -15.49 -14.99 -16.57
N GLY A 244 -14.27 -14.62 -16.21
CA GLY A 244 -13.09 -15.50 -16.25
C GLY A 244 -12.81 -16.09 -17.64
N LYS A 245 -11.76 -16.91 -17.74
CA LYS A 245 -11.52 -17.80 -18.88
C LYS A 245 -12.15 -19.16 -18.58
N THR A 246 -12.80 -19.76 -19.58
CA THR A 246 -13.45 -21.07 -19.45
C THR A 246 -12.44 -22.21 -19.32
N THR A 247 -12.67 -23.18 -18.43
CA THR A 247 -11.88 -24.42 -18.32
C THR A 247 -12.58 -25.64 -18.93
N CYS A 248 -13.84 -25.49 -19.37
CA CYS A 248 -14.66 -26.57 -19.90
C CYS A 248 -15.13 -26.28 -21.34
N GLU A 249 -15.65 -27.32 -22.00
CA GLU A 249 -16.18 -27.24 -23.37
C GLU A 249 -17.71 -27.11 -23.45
N CYS A 250 -18.41 -26.93 -22.34
CA CYS A 250 -19.88 -26.82 -22.29
C CYS A 250 -20.43 -25.82 -23.30
N ARG A 251 -19.73 -24.68 -23.47
CA ARG A 251 -20.12 -23.63 -24.42
C ARG A 251 -20.08 -24.09 -25.88
N LYS A 252 -19.16 -25.01 -26.25
CA LYS A 252 -19.11 -25.62 -27.58
C LYS A 252 -20.29 -26.58 -27.80
N LYS A 253 -20.79 -27.18 -26.72
CA LYS A 253 -21.94 -28.11 -26.71
C LYS A 253 -23.30 -27.42 -26.56
N GLY A 254 -23.34 -26.07 -26.61
CA GLY A 254 -24.56 -25.28 -26.50
C GLY A 254 -24.99 -24.93 -25.07
N ASP A 255 -24.24 -25.35 -24.03
CA ASP A 255 -24.50 -24.95 -22.65
C ASP A 255 -23.71 -23.68 -22.30
N TYR A 256 -24.43 -22.55 -22.28
CA TYR A 256 -23.88 -21.23 -21.95
C TYR A 256 -23.94 -20.90 -20.45
N LYS A 257 -24.57 -21.73 -19.62
CA LYS A 257 -24.82 -21.48 -18.18
C LYS A 257 -24.13 -22.48 -17.26
N CYS A 258 -23.11 -23.18 -17.76
CA CYS A 258 -22.39 -24.17 -16.96
C CYS A 258 -21.79 -23.57 -15.67
N GLY A 259 -21.94 -24.29 -14.56
CA GLY A 259 -21.40 -23.93 -13.25
C GLY A 259 -19.96 -24.39 -13.01
N HIS A 260 -19.20 -24.73 -14.05
CA HIS A 260 -17.81 -25.15 -13.91
C HIS A 260 -16.89 -24.02 -13.43
N SER A 261 -15.80 -24.40 -12.77
CA SER A 261 -14.70 -23.51 -12.41
C SER A 261 -14.20 -22.73 -13.62
N ARG A 262 -13.64 -21.56 -13.36
CA ARG A 262 -13.08 -20.67 -14.38
C ARG A 262 -11.76 -20.10 -13.90
N ILE A 263 -10.93 -19.69 -14.84
CA ILE A 263 -9.64 -19.09 -14.54
C ILE A 263 -9.80 -17.57 -14.44
N TYR A 264 -9.43 -17.00 -13.30
CA TYR A 264 -9.47 -15.56 -13.01
C TYR A 264 -8.08 -15.00 -12.79
N SER A 265 -7.85 -13.75 -13.19
CA SER A 265 -6.58 -13.06 -12.89
C SER A 265 -6.53 -12.44 -11.50
N SER A 266 -7.67 -12.35 -10.79
CA SER A 266 -7.75 -11.93 -9.39
C SER A 266 -8.18 -13.09 -8.50
N ARG A 267 -7.44 -13.27 -7.40
CA ARG A 267 -7.67 -14.32 -6.39
C ARG A 267 -8.92 -14.04 -5.56
N THR A 268 -9.12 -12.78 -5.22
CA THR A 268 -10.02 -12.35 -4.14
C THR A 268 -11.25 -11.62 -4.67
N ALA A 269 -11.19 -11.09 -5.90
CA ALA A 269 -12.28 -10.30 -6.46
C ALA A 269 -13.59 -11.09 -6.47
N GLN A 270 -14.67 -10.40 -6.13
CA GLN A 270 -16.03 -10.91 -6.07
C GLN A 270 -16.93 -10.04 -6.94
N ILE A 271 -18.11 -10.58 -7.26
CA ILE A 271 -19.18 -9.75 -7.84
C ILE A 271 -19.78 -8.93 -6.68
N CYS A 272 -19.59 -7.63 -6.76
CA CYS A 272 -20.04 -6.67 -5.77
C CYS A 272 -21.06 -5.73 -6.41
N TYR A 273 -22.08 -5.34 -5.65
CA TYR A 273 -23.05 -4.35 -6.08
C TYR A 273 -22.56 -2.96 -5.69
N ASP A 274 -22.33 -2.11 -6.67
CA ASP A 274 -21.99 -0.70 -6.51
C ASP A 274 -23.30 0.11 -6.50
N HIS A 275 -23.65 0.62 -5.32
CA HIS A 275 -24.87 1.40 -5.13
C HIS A 275 -24.83 2.74 -5.88
N HIS A 276 -23.67 3.41 -5.89
CA HIS A 276 -23.51 4.73 -6.52
C HIS A 276 -23.77 4.66 -8.04
N HIS A 277 -23.27 3.60 -8.68
CA HIS A 277 -23.44 3.39 -10.11
C HIS A 277 -24.60 2.45 -10.47
N ASN A 278 -25.41 2.02 -9.48
CA ASN A 278 -26.52 1.07 -9.63
C ASN A 278 -26.14 -0.15 -10.52
N SER A 279 -24.97 -0.74 -10.28
CA SER A 279 -24.41 -1.76 -11.18
C SER A 279 -23.55 -2.79 -10.45
N PHE A 280 -23.34 -3.95 -11.09
CA PHE A 280 -22.47 -4.99 -10.55
C PHE A 280 -21.05 -4.89 -11.10
N VAL A 281 -20.10 -4.63 -10.22
CA VAL A 281 -18.67 -4.57 -10.52
C VAL A 281 -17.96 -5.83 -10.05
N PHE A 282 -16.86 -6.19 -10.72
CA PHE A 282 -16.00 -7.28 -10.27
C PHE A 282 -14.77 -6.69 -9.59
N GLY A 283 -14.76 -6.79 -8.28
CA GLY A 283 -13.90 -5.96 -7.44
C GLY A 283 -13.52 -6.62 -6.12
N ASP A 284 -12.48 -6.08 -5.52
CA ASP A 284 -12.11 -6.35 -4.15
C ASP A 284 -12.84 -5.37 -3.22
N ARG A 285 -12.97 -5.74 -1.94
CA ARG A 285 -13.49 -4.86 -0.91
C ARG A 285 -12.33 -4.22 -0.16
N TYR A 286 -12.43 -2.91 -0.03
CA TYR A 286 -11.62 -2.11 0.87
C TYR A 286 -12.51 -1.68 2.03
N TYR A 287 -11.97 -1.69 3.23
CA TYR A 287 -12.68 -1.25 4.42
C TYR A 287 -11.72 -0.45 5.29
N HIS A 288 -12.16 0.68 5.81
CA HIS A 288 -11.39 1.45 6.78
C HIS A 288 -12.19 1.71 8.05
N LEU A 289 -11.47 1.92 9.14
CA LEU A 289 -12.00 2.46 10.37
C LEU A 289 -11.31 3.78 10.67
N ILE A 290 -12.09 4.77 11.06
CA ILE A 290 -11.63 6.09 11.45
C ILE A 290 -12.18 6.45 12.83
N ILE A 291 -11.41 7.27 13.54
CA ILE A 291 -11.87 7.97 14.74
C ILE A 291 -12.15 9.41 14.32
N THR A 292 -13.30 9.95 14.70
CA THR A 292 -13.61 11.37 14.49
C THR A 292 -13.61 12.08 15.83
N GLN A 293 -12.68 13.02 16.02
CA GLN A 293 -12.62 13.85 17.22
C GLN A 293 -12.24 15.29 16.86
N ASN A 294 -12.90 16.27 17.47
CA ASN A 294 -12.60 17.70 17.28
C ASN A 294 -12.61 18.16 15.80
N GLY A 295 -13.45 17.54 14.96
CA GLY A 295 -13.51 17.85 13.53
C GLY A 295 -12.39 17.26 12.68
N HIS A 296 -11.61 16.33 13.25
CA HIS A 296 -10.53 15.62 12.57
C HIS A 296 -10.82 14.11 12.49
N ASP A 297 -10.50 13.53 11.33
CA ASP A 297 -10.63 12.10 11.08
C ASP A 297 -9.26 11.41 11.13
N PHE A 298 -9.13 10.39 11.97
CA PHE A 298 -7.89 9.67 12.20
C PHE A 298 -8.02 8.21 11.74
N PRO A 299 -7.29 7.78 10.71
CA PRO A 299 -7.38 6.42 10.19
C PRO A 299 -6.68 5.42 11.12
N ILE A 300 -7.44 4.53 11.75
CA ILE A 300 -6.89 3.52 12.67
C ILE A 300 -6.72 2.14 12.04
N HIS A 301 -7.50 1.84 11.00
CA HIS A 301 -7.43 0.56 10.32
C HIS A 301 -7.75 0.71 8.85
N ALA A 302 -7.00 0.02 8.01
CA ALA A 302 -7.25 -0.06 6.58
C ALA A 302 -7.04 -1.51 6.13
N HIS A 303 -8.14 -2.18 5.80
CA HIS A 303 -8.12 -3.52 5.24
C HIS A 303 -8.25 -3.45 3.73
N CYS A 304 -7.22 -3.92 3.03
CA CYS A 304 -7.26 -4.08 1.60
C CYS A 304 -7.05 -5.53 1.22
N ARG A 305 -8.09 -6.18 0.66
CA ARG A 305 -7.93 -7.50 0.02
C ARG A 305 -7.39 -7.42 -1.39
N ALA A 306 -7.21 -6.21 -1.94
CA ALA A 306 -6.92 -6.04 -3.35
C ALA A 306 -5.54 -6.55 -3.75
N VAL A 307 -5.53 -7.18 -4.92
CA VAL A 307 -4.31 -7.51 -5.66
C VAL A 307 -3.78 -6.23 -6.29
N MET A 308 -2.59 -5.76 -5.89
CA MET A 308 -1.88 -4.63 -6.55
C MET A 308 -1.34 -5.00 -7.94
N LYS A 309 -2.16 -5.59 -8.83
CA LYS A 309 -1.89 -5.54 -10.27
C LYS A 309 -2.42 -4.21 -10.79
N ALA A 310 -1.58 -3.18 -10.71
CA ALA A 310 -1.74 -1.92 -11.42
C ALA A 310 -3.09 -1.19 -11.24
N THR A 311 -3.80 -1.39 -10.12
CA THR A 311 -5.00 -0.62 -9.78
C THR A 311 -4.62 0.64 -8.99
N ILE A 312 -3.66 1.43 -9.49
CA ILE A 312 -3.53 2.84 -9.11
C ILE A 312 -4.18 3.73 -10.19
N HIS A 313 -4.74 3.15 -11.25
CA HIS A 313 -5.41 3.95 -12.29
C HIS A 313 -6.73 4.61 -11.84
N CYS A 314 -7.27 4.29 -10.65
CA CYS A 314 -8.62 4.73 -10.25
C CYS A 314 -8.80 5.13 -8.76
N LEU A 315 -7.75 5.48 -8.01
CA LEU A 315 -7.95 6.16 -6.71
C LEU A 315 -7.95 7.66 -6.88
#